data_AF-A0A535CFG7-F1
#
_entry.id   AF-A0A535CFG7-F1
#
_cell.length_a   1.000
_cell.length_b   1.000
_cell.length_c   1.000
_cell.angle_alpha   90.00
_cell.angle_beta   90.00
_cell.angle_gamma   90.00
#
_symmetry.space_group_name_H-M   'P 1'
#
loop_
_entity.id
_entity.type
_entity.pdbx_description
1 polymer ?
#
loop_
_entity_poly.entity_id
_entity_poly.type
_entity_poly.pdbx_seq_one_letter_code
_entity_poly.pdbx_strand_id
1 'polypeptide(L)'
;MPARPITKPKSVGAVTRAVAALAIAPTAPPNSRSCHSAGVAFARIASLTCYRDIASMWPNTGSCQDACLRKGLEVVDGGSLVSSRPMPLDPLYIVLELGAATFFVWAAIAALRRGRLPFLELLSAAAFGILLEEGDQLIFETYHYSPHFLLTIDRAPIVIGLTWALIIAGAMRITDALGVRRRYAPFVDAILAISLDLAFDAIAIRVGLWTWRGIGPSQGWFGVPAGNFNAWLWVTLAFSLMSRWVRDTAPGRPVREWLQLLVPIPAYVILLVGMMPFAYLRPVVDPAPGGGLWLFGVSLAIFAVLAAYGVWSPDRAPANGERMAMLDLRVASTSRIAIHCFFLTALIVLGLVPQVPMLLVVALLLLGAELPLARLVRARREATAFGASRAMRTGSLANQGTG
;
A
#
# COMPACT_ATOMS: atom_id res chain seq x y z
N MET A 1 -52.44 -40.96 17.85
CA MET A 1 -51.21 -40.43 18.46
C MET A 1 -51.36 -38.92 18.60
N PRO A 2 -51.34 -38.34 19.81
CA PRO A 2 -51.56 -36.91 20.00
C PRO A 2 -50.26 -36.11 19.80
N ALA A 3 -50.41 -34.92 19.23
CA ALA A 3 -49.32 -33.98 18.93
C ALA A 3 -48.69 -33.41 20.21
N ARG A 4 -47.34 -33.34 20.24
CA ARG A 4 -46.58 -32.66 21.30
C ARG A 4 -46.73 -31.14 21.20
N PRO A 5 -46.80 -30.40 22.32
CA PRO A 5 -46.78 -28.94 22.30
C PRO A 5 -45.35 -28.40 22.11
N ILE A 6 -45.22 -27.38 21.27
CA ILE A 6 -43.99 -26.64 21.02
C ILE A 6 -43.73 -25.70 22.22
N THR A 7 -42.61 -25.90 22.91
CA THR A 7 -42.14 -25.02 23.99
C THR A 7 -41.61 -23.70 23.42
N LYS A 8 -42.11 -22.56 23.91
CA LYS A 8 -41.58 -21.22 23.61
C LYS A 8 -40.13 -21.05 24.11
N PRO A 9 -39.25 -20.34 23.39
CA PRO A 9 -37.88 -20.07 23.85
C PRO A 9 -37.86 -19.07 25.02
N LYS A 10 -37.16 -19.43 26.10
CA LYS A 10 -37.03 -18.70 27.38
C LYS A 10 -35.95 -17.58 27.38
N SER A 11 -35.61 -16.94 26.26
CA SER A 11 -34.45 -16.03 26.24
C SER A 11 -34.73 -14.54 25.97
N VAL A 12 -35.98 -14.13 25.74
CA VAL A 12 -36.27 -12.70 25.46
C VAL A 12 -36.20 -11.82 26.73
N GLY A 13 -36.48 -12.39 27.92
CA GLY A 13 -36.53 -11.61 29.18
C GLY A 13 -35.20 -11.19 29.79
N ALA A 14 -34.07 -11.68 29.29
CA ALA A 14 -32.73 -11.31 29.76
C ALA A 14 -32.14 -10.14 28.97
N VAL A 15 -32.38 -10.07 27.66
CA VAL A 15 -31.89 -9.00 26.79
C VAL A 15 -32.63 -7.68 27.06
N THR A 16 -33.94 -7.72 27.30
CA THR A 16 -34.72 -6.51 27.62
C THR A 16 -34.35 -5.93 28.99
N ARG A 17 -33.90 -6.74 29.95
CA ARG A 17 -33.40 -6.27 31.25
C ARG A 17 -32.01 -5.65 31.17
N ALA A 18 -31.15 -6.13 30.28
CA ALA A 18 -29.82 -5.54 30.04
C ALA A 18 -29.92 -4.17 29.35
N VAL A 19 -30.87 -4.00 28.42
CA VAL A 19 -31.12 -2.71 27.75
C VAL A 19 -31.79 -1.70 28.68
N ALA A 20 -32.69 -2.14 29.57
CA ALA A 20 -33.30 -1.25 30.58
C ALA A 20 -32.29 -0.76 31.63
N ALA A 21 -31.24 -1.54 31.93
CA ALA A 21 -30.17 -1.12 32.84
C ALA A 21 -29.19 -0.10 32.21
N LEU A 22 -29.18 0.05 30.87
CA LEU A 22 -28.34 1.02 30.16
C LEU A 22 -28.95 2.45 30.13
N ALA A 23 -30.22 2.61 30.49
CA ALA A 23 -30.94 3.89 30.39
C ALA A 23 -31.02 4.67 31.73
N ILE A 24 -30.37 4.20 32.78
CA ILE A 24 -30.32 4.90 34.07
C ILE A 24 -28.85 5.10 34.45
N ALA A 25 -28.34 6.32 34.26
CA ALA A 25 -27.05 6.71 34.81
C ALA A 25 -27.13 6.60 36.35
N PRO A 26 -26.29 5.78 37.02
CA PRO A 26 -26.28 5.75 38.47
C PRO A 26 -25.63 7.03 38.98
N THR A 27 -26.32 7.77 39.84
CA THR A 27 -25.82 8.98 40.50
C THR A 27 -24.85 8.69 41.67
N ALA A 28 -24.38 7.45 41.82
CA ALA A 28 -23.50 7.02 42.91
C ALA A 28 -22.33 6.16 42.41
N PRO A 29 -21.12 6.28 43.02
CA PRO A 29 -19.94 5.53 42.61
C PRO A 29 -20.11 4.02 42.87
N PRO A 30 -19.56 3.14 42.01
CA PRO A 30 -19.70 1.69 42.16
C PRO A 30 -18.81 1.18 43.31
N ASN A 31 -19.30 0.17 44.02
CA ASN A 31 -18.53 -0.61 44.97
C ASN A 31 -17.63 -1.65 44.25
N SER A 32 -16.58 -2.14 44.93
CA SER A 32 -15.54 -3.00 44.32
C SER A 32 -16.05 -4.25 43.57
N ARG A 33 -17.21 -4.80 43.94
CA ARG A 33 -17.82 -5.95 43.25
C ARG A 33 -18.43 -5.59 41.88
N SER A 34 -18.88 -4.36 41.67
CA SER A 34 -19.47 -3.92 40.40
C SER A 34 -18.41 -3.51 39.36
N CYS A 35 -17.21 -3.06 39.79
CA CYS A 35 -16.03 -2.94 38.90
C CYS A 35 -15.69 -4.32 38.27
N HIS A 36 -15.88 -5.43 39.00
CA HIS A 36 -15.46 -6.75 38.51
C HIS A 36 -16.40 -7.30 37.42
N SER A 37 -17.71 -7.15 37.56
CA SER A 37 -18.69 -7.59 36.56
C SER A 37 -18.80 -6.65 35.36
N ALA A 38 -18.71 -5.33 35.57
CA ALA A 38 -18.61 -4.36 34.47
C ALA A 38 -17.29 -4.50 33.70
N GLY A 39 -16.17 -4.69 34.41
CA GLY A 39 -14.85 -4.92 33.81
C GLY A 39 -14.73 -6.25 33.07
N VAL A 40 -15.44 -7.31 33.46
CA VAL A 40 -15.47 -8.58 32.71
C VAL A 40 -16.34 -8.48 31.46
N ALA A 41 -17.45 -7.72 31.50
CA ALA A 41 -18.27 -7.44 30.32
C ALA A 41 -17.57 -6.52 29.31
N PHE A 42 -16.87 -5.48 29.79
CA PHE A 42 -16.08 -4.56 28.95
C PHE A 42 -14.80 -5.19 28.41
N ALA A 43 -14.06 -5.98 29.22
CA ALA A 43 -12.80 -6.58 28.78
C ALA A 43 -12.95 -7.70 27.74
N ARG A 44 -14.17 -8.21 27.49
CA ARG A 44 -14.44 -9.11 26.36
C ARG A 44 -14.62 -8.38 25.03
N ILE A 45 -14.83 -7.06 25.04
CA ILE A 45 -15.13 -6.25 23.85
C ILE A 45 -14.05 -5.18 23.61
N ALA A 46 -13.29 -4.78 24.62
CA ALA A 46 -12.32 -3.70 24.53
C ALA A 46 -11.03 -4.03 25.26
N SER A 47 -10.00 -4.44 24.53
CA SER A 47 -8.63 -4.57 25.04
C SER A 47 -7.83 -3.26 24.98
N LEU A 48 -8.45 -2.11 24.64
CA LEU A 48 -7.71 -0.84 24.45
C LEU A 48 -8.30 0.42 25.10
N THR A 49 -9.52 0.44 25.65
CA THR A 49 -10.17 1.67 26.15
C THR A 49 -10.27 1.81 27.67
N CYS A 50 -9.57 0.98 28.45
CA CYS A 50 -9.83 0.91 29.89
C CYS A 50 -9.53 2.20 30.67
N TYR A 51 -8.66 3.10 30.19
CA TYR A 51 -8.20 4.25 30.98
C TYR A 51 -8.97 5.56 30.69
N ARG A 52 -9.29 5.84 29.42
CA ARG A 52 -9.76 7.17 29.00
C ARG A 52 -11.22 7.45 29.38
N ASP A 53 -12.06 6.42 29.38
CA ASP A 53 -13.50 6.57 29.64
C ASP A 53 -13.85 6.46 31.14
N ILE A 54 -13.05 5.74 31.93
CA ILE A 54 -13.31 5.56 33.37
C ILE A 54 -12.86 6.78 34.18
N ALA A 55 -11.70 7.38 33.84
CA ALA A 55 -11.16 8.53 34.56
C ALA A 55 -11.98 9.82 34.35
N SER A 56 -12.65 9.96 33.20
CA SER A 56 -13.54 11.10 32.92
C SER A 56 -14.91 10.97 33.60
N MET A 57 -15.34 9.75 33.92
CA MET A 57 -16.63 9.49 34.57
C MET A 57 -16.59 9.54 36.10
N TRP A 58 -15.49 9.12 36.77
CA TRP A 58 -15.39 9.14 38.24
C TRP A 58 -13.96 9.40 38.78
N PRO A 59 -13.66 10.60 39.29
CA PRO A 59 -12.30 10.99 39.71
C PRO A 59 -11.70 10.26 40.92
N ASN A 60 -12.50 9.51 41.70
CA ASN A 60 -12.10 8.99 43.02
C ASN A 60 -12.18 7.45 43.16
N THR A 61 -11.65 6.69 42.20
CA THR A 61 -11.69 5.21 42.27
C THR A 61 -10.32 4.53 42.19
N GLY A 62 -9.49 4.70 43.24
CA GLY A 62 -8.21 3.98 43.37
C GLY A 62 -8.34 2.44 43.31
N SER A 63 -9.52 1.88 43.60
CA SER A 63 -9.77 0.43 43.55
C SER A 63 -9.89 -0.16 42.14
N CYS A 64 -10.29 0.62 41.14
CA CYS A 64 -10.40 0.16 39.75
C CYS A 64 -9.03 0.29 39.03
N GLN A 65 -8.15 1.19 39.50
CA GLN A 65 -6.76 1.37 39.06
C GLN A 65 -5.89 0.14 39.40
N ASP A 66 -6.04 -0.39 40.62
CA ASP A 66 -5.35 -1.60 41.08
C ASP A 66 -5.72 -2.87 40.27
N ALA A 67 -6.94 -2.93 39.72
CA ALA A 67 -7.39 -4.05 38.91
C ALA A 67 -6.75 -4.09 37.51
N CYS A 68 -6.43 -2.92 36.93
CA CYS A 68 -5.71 -2.80 35.68
C CYS A 68 -4.22 -3.15 35.84
N LEU A 69 -3.59 -2.69 36.93
CA LEU A 69 -2.19 -3.01 37.25
C LEU A 69 -1.96 -4.52 37.43
N ARG A 70 -2.90 -5.24 38.05
CA ARG A 70 -2.82 -6.71 38.18
C ARG A 70 -2.91 -7.49 36.85
N LYS A 71 -3.30 -6.86 35.75
CA LYS A 71 -3.33 -7.49 34.40
C LYS A 71 -2.02 -7.30 33.61
N GLY A 72 -0.98 -6.67 34.18
CA GLY A 72 0.29 -6.45 33.51
C GLY A 72 0.24 -5.30 32.49
N LEU A 73 -0.59 -4.29 32.75
CA LEU A 73 -0.59 -3.03 32.01
C LEU A 73 0.20 -2.02 32.85
N GLU A 74 1.34 -1.55 32.33
CA GLU A 74 2.09 -0.47 32.96
C GLU A 74 1.52 0.87 32.50
N VAL A 75 1.38 1.81 33.44
CA VAL A 75 1.04 3.20 33.15
C VAL A 75 2.34 3.90 32.78
N VAL A 76 2.46 4.33 31.52
CA VAL A 76 3.56 5.21 31.09
C VAL A 76 3.07 6.66 31.20
N ASP A 77 3.96 7.57 31.63
CA ASP A 77 3.69 9.00 31.80
C ASP A 77 2.89 9.56 30.61
N GLY A 78 1.69 10.09 30.88
CA GLY A 78 0.73 10.54 29.85
C GLY A 78 -0.55 9.71 29.73
N GLY A 79 -0.76 8.69 30.57
CA GLY A 79 -2.06 8.01 30.71
C GLY A 79 -2.37 6.95 29.65
N SER A 80 -1.36 6.48 28.93
CA SER A 80 -1.48 5.35 28.01
C SER A 80 -1.08 4.06 28.72
N LEU A 81 -1.97 3.06 28.71
CA LEU A 81 -1.70 1.72 29.24
C LEU A 81 -1.03 0.87 28.13
N VAL A 82 0.19 0.40 28.37
CA VAL A 82 0.90 -0.51 27.46
C VAL A 82 0.96 -1.89 28.11
N SER A 83 0.58 -2.94 27.36
CA SER A 83 0.70 -4.33 27.80
C SER A 83 2.17 -4.71 27.86
N SER A 84 2.65 -5.15 29.03
CA SER A 84 4.02 -5.67 29.20
C SER A 84 4.18 -7.11 28.68
N ARG A 85 3.09 -7.75 28.23
CA ARG A 85 3.18 -9.06 27.59
C ARG A 85 3.64 -8.91 26.13
N PRO A 86 4.59 -9.74 25.67
CA PRO A 86 4.93 -9.80 24.25
C PRO A 86 3.65 -10.05 23.46
N MET A 87 3.39 -9.18 22.48
CA MET A 87 2.24 -9.35 21.60
C MET A 87 2.41 -10.70 20.87
N PRO A 88 1.38 -11.57 20.86
CA PRO A 88 1.46 -12.81 20.12
C PRO A 88 1.75 -12.52 18.65
N LEU A 89 2.65 -13.30 18.07
CA LEU A 89 2.98 -13.21 16.65
C LEU A 89 1.74 -13.46 15.81
N ASP A 90 1.35 -12.49 14.99
CA ASP A 90 0.23 -12.62 14.06
C ASP A 90 0.72 -13.31 12.77
N PRO A 91 0.17 -14.49 12.40
CA PRO A 91 0.57 -15.20 11.19
C PRO A 91 0.44 -14.37 9.91
N LEU A 92 -0.51 -13.44 9.84
CA LEU A 92 -0.69 -12.56 8.67
C LEU A 92 0.55 -11.69 8.43
N TYR A 93 1.08 -11.08 9.49
CA TYR A 93 2.23 -10.18 9.44
C TYR A 93 3.50 -10.95 9.11
N ILE A 94 3.69 -12.15 9.70
CA ILE A 94 4.80 -13.03 9.35
C ILE A 94 4.78 -13.39 7.87
N VAL A 95 3.63 -13.83 7.35
CA VAL A 95 3.50 -14.22 5.94
C VAL A 95 3.76 -13.04 5.02
N LEU A 96 3.25 -11.86 5.36
CA LEU A 96 3.45 -10.64 4.59
C LEU A 96 4.94 -10.23 4.60
N GLU A 97 5.57 -10.16 5.77
CA GLU A 97 6.97 -9.77 5.93
C GLU A 97 7.93 -10.74 5.23
N LEU A 98 7.80 -12.04 5.51
CA LEU A 98 8.65 -13.05 4.87
C LEU A 98 8.39 -13.12 3.37
N GLY A 99 7.13 -13.02 2.93
CA GLY A 99 6.75 -13.06 1.52
C GLY A 99 7.39 -11.92 0.74
N ALA A 100 7.13 -10.67 1.16
CA ALA A 100 7.66 -9.49 0.48
C ALA A 100 9.20 -9.39 0.59
N ALA A 101 9.80 -9.75 1.73
CA ALA A 101 11.26 -9.81 1.87
C ALA A 101 11.87 -10.86 0.92
N THR A 102 11.25 -12.04 0.79
CA THR A 102 11.70 -13.09 -0.15
C THR A 102 11.63 -12.61 -1.59
N PHE A 103 10.53 -11.96 -1.99
CA PHE A 103 10.41 -11.36 -3.32
C PHE A 103 11.48 -10.29 -3.56
N PHE A 104 11.75 -9.44 -2.56
CA PHE A 104 12.79 -8.43 -2.65
C PHE A 104 14.18 -9.03 -2.80
N VAL A 105 14.54 -10.04 -2.01
CA VAL A 105 15.82 -10.75 -2.12
C VAL A 105 15.96 -11.41 -3.49
N TRP A 106 14.92 -12.07 -3.99
CA TRP A 106 14.91 -12.65 -5.33
C TRP A 106 15.13 -11.58 -6.42
N ALA A 107 14.43 -10.46 -6.31
CA ALA A 107 14.59 -9.30 -7.19
C ALA A 107 16.02 -8.73 -7.12
N ALA A 108 16.60 -8.59 -5.93
CA ALA A 108 17.95 -8.08 -5.72
C ALA A 108 19.02 -8.99 -6.31
N ILE A 109 18.90 -10.31 -6.12
CA ILE A 109 19.79 -11.30 -6.74
C ILE A 109 19.68 -11.22 -8.27
N ALA A 110 18.45 -11.10 -8.80
CA ALA A 110 18.23 -10.97 -10.24
C ALA A 110 18.81 -9.67 -10.81
N ALA A 111 18.70 -8.56 -10.07
CA ALA A 111 19.26 -7.25 -10.43
C ALA A 111 20.80 -7.28 -10.40
N LEU A 112 21.41 -7.83 -9.35
CA LEU A 112 22.86 -8.01 -9.24
C LEU A 112 23.46 -8.76 -10.43
N ARG A 113 22.79 -9.83 -10.87
CA ARG A 113 23.22 -10.63 -12.03
C ARG A 113 23.18 -9.86 -13.35
N ARG A 114 22.41 -8.78 -13.43
CA ARG A 114 22.34 -7.90 -14.62
C ARG A 114 23.39 -6.80 -14.61
N GLY A 115 23.90 -6.45 -13.43
CA GLY A 115 24.94 -5.46 -13.25
C GLY A 115 24.72 -4.59 -12.04
N ARG A 116 25.68 -3.71 -11.79
CA ARG A 116 25.68 -2.83 -10.62
C ARG A 116 24.54 -1.81 -10.66
N LEU A 117 24.32 -1.12 -11.78
CA LEU A 117 23.28 -0.09 -11.87
C LEU A 117 21.87 -0.62 -11.57
N PRO A 118 21.36 -1.72 -12.18
CA PRO A 118 20.07 -2.30 -11.82
C PRO A 118 19.91 -2.63 -10.33
N PHE A 119 20.98 -3.11 -9.69
CA PHE A 119 20.99 -3.39 -8.26
C PHE A 119 20.93 -2.12 -7.42
N LEU A 120 21.74 -1.10 -7.75
CA LEU A 120 21.71 0.20 -7.07
C LEU A 120 20.34 0.87 -7.23
N GLU A 121 19.68 0.71 -8.39
CA GLU A 121 18.32 1.21 -8.61
C GLU A 121 17.31 0.55 -7.68
N LEU A 122 17.36 -0.78 -7.53
CA LEU A 122 16.46 -1.48 -6.61
C LEU A 122 16.69 -1.11 -5.15
N LEU A 123 17.96 -1.01 -4.73
CA LEU A 123 18.31 -0.58 -3.38
C LEU A 123 17.87 0.87 -3.10
N SER A 124 18.08 1.74 -4.09
CA SER A 124 17.62 3.12 -4.06
C SER A 124 16.08 3.21 -3.98
N ALA A 125 15.36 2.35 -4.69
CA ALA A 125 13.90 2.30 -4.62
C ALA A 125 13.40 1.84 -3.24
N ALA A 126 14.10 0.92 -2.58
CA ALA A 126 13.80 0.51 -1.21
C ALA A 126 14.08 1.63 -0.20
N ALA A 127 15.22 2.30 -0.32
CA ALA A 127 15.54 3.47 0.51
C ALA A 127 14.53 4.60 0.30
N PHE A 128 14.09 4.84 -0.94
CA PHE A 128 13.03 5.79 -1.26
C PHE A 128 11.70 5.38 -0.65
N GLY A 129 11.31 4.10 -0.72
CA GLY A 129 10.10 3.60 -0.07
C GLY A 129 10.13 3.79 1.46
N ILE A 130 11.26 3.56 2.12
CA ILE A 130 11.40 3.82 3.56
C ILE A 130 11.34 5.33 3.86
N LEU A 131 12.06 6.15 3.09
CA LEU A 131 12.05 7.61 3.24
C LEU A 131 10.64 8.19 3.05
N LEU A 132 9.90 7.67 2.06
CA LEU A 132 8.51 8.03 1.78
C LEU A 132 7.64 7.79 3.01
N GLU A 133 7.64 6.57 3.54
CA GLU A 133 6.78 6.18 4.66
C GLU A 133 7.13 6.89 5.97
N GLU A 134 8.42 7.09 6.24
CA GLU A 134 8.87 7.86 7.41
C GLU A 134 8.56 9.34 7.27
N GLY A 135 8.92 9.92 6.12
CA GLY A 135 8.74 11.34 5.85
C GLY A 135 7.27 11.74 5.84
N ASP A 136 6.41 10.92 5.22
CA ASP A 136 4.98 11.24 5.11
C ASP A 136 4.28 11.13 6.46
N GLN A 137 4.62 10.12 7.28
CA GLN A 137 4.12 10.06 8.65
C GLN A 137 4.63 11.21 9.52
N LEU A 138 5.88 11.66 9.32
CA LEU A 138 6.45 12.78 10.08
C LEU A 138 5.86 14.14 9.67
N ILE A 139 5.62 14.36 8.38
CA ILE A 139 5.18 15.66 7.84
C ILE A 139 3.66 15.80 7.89
N PHE A 140 2.93 14.75 7.47
CA PHE A 140 1.49 14.82 7.28
C PHE A 140 0.70 14.18 8.41
N GLU A 141 1.30 13.24 9.14
CA GLU A 141 0.67 12.55 10.26
C GLU A 141 -0.70 11.94 9.93
N THR A 142 -0.91 11.49 8.68
CA THR A 142 -2.23 11.09 8.17
C THR A 142 -2.60 9.65 8.46
N TYR A 143 -1.65 8.79 8.84
CA TYR A 143 -1.89 7.39 9.16
C TYR A 143 -0.85 6.87 10.16
N HIS A 144 -1.06 5.64 10.64
CA HIS A 144 -0.09 4.89 11.42
C HIS A 144 -0.18 3.40 11.06
N TYR A 145 0.97 2.73 11.06
CA TYR A 145 1.04 1.29 10.90
C TYR A 145 0.64 0.54 12.16
N SER A 146 0.22 -0.70 11.96
CA SER A 146 -0.03 -1.65 13.04
C SER A 146 1.23 -1.94 13.86
N PRO A 147 1.12 -2.09 15.20
CA PRO A 147 2.23 -2.52 16.03
C PRO A 147 2.59 -4.00 15.86
N HIS A 148 1.82 -4.76 15.05
CA HIS A 148 2.07 -6.18 14.80
C HIS A 148 3.17 -6.45 13.77
N PHE A 149 3.67 -5.43 13.06
CA PHE A 149 4.86 -5.58 12.23
C PHE A 149 6.08 -5.88 13.10
N LEU A 150 6.88 -6.86 12.68
CA LEU A 150 8.05 -7.35 13.39
C LEU A 150 9.25 -6.44 13.20
N LEU A 151 9.47 -5.97 11.97
CA LEU A 151 10.61 -5.15 11.60
C LEU A 151 10.18 -3.75 11.17
N THR A 152 10.38 -2.78 12.07
CA THR A 152 10.10 -1.36 11.84
C THR A 152 11.37 -0.52 11.98
N ILE A 153 11.43 0.58 11.24
CA ILE A 153 12.36 1.69 11.48
C ILE A 153 11.46 2.83 11.97
N ASP A 154 11.61 3.28 13.22
CA ASP A 154 10.80 4.34 13.83
C ASP A 154 9.28 4.13 13.66
N ARG A 155 8.65 4.64 12.59
CA ARG A 155 7.19 4.59 12.35
C ARG A 155 6.78 3.62 11.24
N ALA A 156 7.70 3.21 10.37
CA ALA A 156 7.43 2.50 9.14
C ALA A 156 7.99 1.06 9.17
N PRO A 157 7.18 0.05 8.80
CA PRO A 157 7.68 -1.30 8.61
C PRO A 157 8.63 -1.36 7.41
N ILE A 158 9.79 -2.00 7.59
CA ILE A 158 10.81 -2.16 6.54
C ILE A 158 10.20 -2.80 5.30
N VAL A 159 9.32 -3.79 5.51
CA VAL A 159 8.67 -4.53 4.42
C VAL A 159 7.87 -3.63 3.48
N ILE A 160 7.28 -2.53 3.97
CA ILE A 160 6.53 -1.61 3.12
C ILE A 160 7.47 -0.90 2.15
N GLY A 161 8.62 -0.42 2.64
CA GLY A 161 9.66 0.14 1.77
C GLY A 161 10.20 -0.85 0.74
N LEU A 162 10.38 -2.12 1.12
CA LEU A 162 10.76 -3.18 0.18
C LEU A 162 9.67 -3.44 -0.88
N THR A 163 8.41 -3.37 -0.49
CA THR A 163 7.26 -3.55 -1.38
C THR A 163 7.16 -2.41 -2.38
N TRP A 164 7.35 -1.16 -1.93
CA TRP A 164 7.47 0.00 -2.82
C TRP A 164 8.55 -0.18 -3.89
N ALA A 165 9.72 -0.70 -3.49
CA ALA A 165 10.78 -1.00 -4.45
C ALA A 165 10.34 -1.97 -5.54
N LEU A 166 9.62 -3.04 -5.19
CA LEU A 166 9.09 -4.03 -6.14
C LEU A 166 8.02 -3.44 -7.06
N ILE A 167 7.14 -2.58 -6.53
CA ILE A 167 6.08 -1.91 -7.29
C ILE A 167 6.70 -0.98 -8.34
N ILE A 168 7.60 -0.09 -7.92
CA ILE A 168 8.26 0.88 -8.79
C ILE A 168 9.11 0.16 -9.83
N ALA A 169 9.94 -0.80 -9.40
CA ALA A 169 10.80 -1.55 -10.31
C ALA A 169 9.99 -2.38 -11.33
N GLY A 170 8.86 -2.95 -10.90
CA GLY A 170 7.95 -3.69 -11.76
C GLY A 170 7.29 -2.80 -12.81
N ALA A 171 6.77 -1.64 -12.39
CA ALA A 171 6.19 -0.63 -13.28
C ALA A 171 7.22 -0.17 -14.34
N MET A 172 8.40 0.27 -13.90
CA MET A 172 9.49 0.71 -14.77
C MET A 172 9.88 -0.38 -15.79
N ARG A 173 9.93 -1.65 -15.34
CA ARG A 173 10.28 -2.78 -16.21
C ARG A 173 9.23 -3.02 -17.31
N ILE A 174 7.95 -2.93 -16.97
CA ILE A 174 6.86 -3.12 -17.92
C ILE A 174 6.88 -2.00 -18.96
N THR A 175 7.03 -0.75 -18.52
CA THR A 175 7.12 0.41 -19.40
C THR A 175 8.32 0.35 -20.36
N ASP A 176 9.48 -0.11 -19.86
CA ASP A 176 10.65 -0.38 -20.71
C ASP A 176 10.37 -1.46 -21.77
N ALA A 177 9.58 -2.48 -21.41
CA ALA A 177 9.18 -3.54 -22.32
C ALA A 177 8.14 -3.10 -23.36
N LEU A 178 7.38 -2.04 -23.08
CA LEU A 178 6.42 -1.47 -24.02
C LEU A 178 7.11 -0.59 -25.07
N GLY A 179 8.38 -0.22 -24.86
CA GLY A 179 9.11 0.70 -25.74
C GLY A 179 8.63 2.15 -25.62
N VAL A 180 8.06 2.52 -24.46
CA VAL A 180 7.57 3.88 -24.20
C VAL A 180 8.75 4.84 -24.21
N ARG A 181 8.60 5.98 -24.89
CA ARG A 181 9.63 7.02 -24.86
C ARG A 181 9.82 7.54 -23.45
N ARG A 182 11.07 7.79 -23.14
CA ARG A 182 11.54 8.11 -21.79
C ARG A 182 10.85 9.30 -21.13
N ARG A 183 10.49 10.33 -21.90
CA ARG A 183 9.74 11.50 -21.39
C ARG A 183 8.32 11.18 -20.92
N TYR A 184 7.72 10.11 -21.44
CA TYR A 184 6.38 9.64 -21.05
C TYR A 184 6.39 8.44 -20.10
N ALA A 185 7.53 7.75 -20.00
CA ALA A 185 7.65 6.53 -19.21
C ALA A 185 7.25 6.72 -17.72
N PRO A 186 7.66 7.79 -17.01
CA PRO A 186 7.22 8.02 -15.63
C PRO A 186 5.70 8.11 -15.44
N PHE A 187 4.96 8.62 -16.44
CA PHE A 187 3.49 8.67 -16.37
C PHE A 187 2.87 7.28 -16.52
N VAL A 188 3.40 6.45 -17.41
CA VAL A 188 2.97 5.06 -17.55
C VAL A 188 3.30 4.28 -16.26
N ASP A 189 4.49 4.50 -15.68
CA ASP A 189 4.89 3.87 -14.43
C ASP A 189 3.92 4.21 -13.29
N ALA A 190 3.53 5.48 -13.17
CA ALA A 190 2.54 5.95 -12.20
C ALA A 190 1.16 5.31 -12.39
N ILE A 191 0.67 5.18 -13.64
CA ILE A 191 -0.61 4.48 -13.93
C ILE A 191 -0.52 2.99 -13.56
N LEU A 192 0.62 2.34 -13.81
CA LEU A 192 0.83 0.96 -13.42
C LEU A 192 0.88 0.79 -11.90
N ALA A 193 1.48 1.72 -11.16
CA ALA A 193 1.52 1.67 -9.70
C ALA A 193 0.14 1.89 -9.08
N ILE A 194 -0.57 2.97 -9.46
CA ILE A 194 -1.89 3.29 -8.90
C ILE A 194 -2.93 2.20 -9.20
N SER A 195 -2.78 1.46 -10.30
CA SER A 195 -3.64 0.30 -10.59
C SER A 195 -3.55 -0.83 -9.57
N LEU A 196 -2.53 -0.86 -8.70
CA LEU A 196 -2.52 -1.77 -7.55
C LEU A 196 -3.37 -1.16 -6.41
N ASP A 197 -3.10 0.11 -6.09
CA ASP A 197 -3.60 0.83 -4.91
C ASP A 197 -5.12 0.98 -4.85
N LEU A 198 -5.76 1.18 -6.00
CA LEU A 198 -7.21 1.37 -6.09
C LEU A 198 -8.03 0.24 -5.45
N ALA A 199 -7.46 -0.95 -5.24
CA ALA A 199 -8.08 -2.00 -4.43
C ALA A 199 -7.31 -2.31 -3.15
N PHE A 200 -5.98 -2.46 -3.24
CA PHE A 200 -5.25 -3.09 -2.14
C PHE A 200 -5.29 -2.25 -0.86
N ASP A 201 -5.22 -0.92 -0.96
CA ASP A 201 -5.14 -0.02 0.20
C ASP A 201 -6.42 -0.08 1.04
N ALA A 202 -7.57 -0.13 0.36
CA ALA A 202 -8.87 -0.32 1.01
C ALA A 202 -8.98 -1.69 1.69
N ILE A 203 -8.37 -2.73 1.14
CA ILE A 203 -8.34 -4.05 1.78
C ILE A 203 -7.39 -4.02 2.98
N ALA A 204 -6.22 -3.42 2.83
CA ALA A 204 -5.17 -3.34 3.84
C ALA A 204 -5.64 -2.69 5.15
N ILE A 205 -6.37 -1.58 5.07
CA ILE A 205 -6.91 -0.92 6.27
C ILE A 205 -7.98 -1.77 6.98
N ARG A 206 -8.68 -2.65 6.26
CA ARG A 206 -9.70 -3.55 6.84
C ARG A 206 -9.10 -4.76 7.52
N VAL A 207 -7.93 -5.20 7.04
CA VAL A 207 -7.16 -6.27 7.69
C VAL A 207 -6.22 -5.74 8.77
N GLY A 208 -6.23 -4.42 8.97
CA GLY A 208 -5.54 -3.75 10.08
C GLY A 208 -4.07 -3.47 9.84
N LEU A 209 -3.55 -3.47 8.60
CA LEU A 209 -2.13 -3.20 8.36
C LEU A 209 -1.76 -1.75 8.73
N TRP A 210 -2.63 -0.79 8.43
CA TRP A 210 -2.52 0.59 8.90
C TRP A 210 -3.90 1.21 9.05
N THR A 211 -3.95 2.36 9.71
CA THR A 211 -5.19 3.11 9.93
C THR A 211 -4.98 4.58 9.57
N TRP A 212 -5.88 5.11 8.75
CA TRP A 212 -5.96 6.55 8.44
C TRP A 212 -6.52 7.34 9.63
N ARG A 213 -5.86 8.43 10.00
CA ARG A 213 -6.30 9.31 11.08
C ARG A 213 -7.52 10.12 10.63
N GLY A 214 -8.60 10.07 11.42
CA GLY A 214 -9.80 10.87 11.18
C GLY A 214 -10.63 10.47 9.96
N ILE A 215 -10.39 9.27 9.39
CA ILE A 215 -11.13 8.75 8.24
C ILE A 215 -11.75 7.40 8.60
N GLY A 216 -13.07 7.32 8.52
CA GLY A 216 -13.83 6.11 8.75
C GLY A 216 -13.87 5.18 7.52
N PRO A 217 -14.13 3.87 7.68
CA PRO A 217 -14.10 2.87 6.59
C PRO A 217 -15.08 3.12 5.42
N SER A 218 -16.09 3.99 5.62
CA SER A 218 -17.09 4.38 4.62
C SER A 218 -16.84 5.74 3.97
N GLN A 219 -15.78 6.45 4.36
CA GLN A 219 -15.42 7.77 3.83
C GLN A 219 -14.40 7.67 2.69
N GLY A 220 -14.27 8.71 1.86
CA GLY A 220 -13.36 8.68 0.72
C GLY A 220 -13.61 7.49 -0.22
N TRP A 221 -12.53 6.86 -0.71
CA TRP A 221 -12.60 5.63 -1.50
C TRP A 221 -12.51 4.42 -0.58
N PHE A 222 -13.66 3.92 -0.12
CA PHE A 222 -13.73 2.77 0.80
C PHE A 222 -12.84 2.93 2.05
N GLY A 223 -12.74 4.12 2.62
CA GLY A 223 -11.92 4.41 3.80
C GLY A 223 -10.50 4.90 3.49
N VAL A 224 -10.14 5.07 2.22
CA VAL A 224 -8.85 5.60 1.78
C VAL A 224 -9.01 7.06 1.31
N PRO A 225 -8.20 8.01 1.81
CA PRO A 225 -8.26 9.40 1.37
C PRO A 225 -7.83 9.58 -0.08
N ALA A 226 -8.48 10.50 -0.79
CA ALA A 226 -8.08 10.85 -2.16
C ALA A 226 -6.64 11.36 -2.27
N GLY A 227 -6.10 11.94 -1.19
CA GLY A 227 -4.71 12.37 -1.11
C GLY A 227 -3.70 11.22 -1.29
N ASN A 228 -4.03 10.01 -0.79
CA ASN A 228 -3.18 8.82 -0.97
C ASN A 228 -3.03 8.50 -2.47
N PHE A 229 -4.14 8.35 -3.19
CA PHE A 229 -4.09 8.06 -4.63
C PHE A 229 -3.36 9.12 -5.43
N ASN A 230 -3.50 10.40 -5.06
CA ASN A 230 -2.74 11.46 -5.71
C ASN A 230 -1.24 11.34 -5.39
N ALA A 231 -0.86 10.96 -4.18
CA ALA A 231 0.54 10.71 -3.81
C ALA A 231 1.13 9.57 -4.61
N TRP A 232 0.42 8.45 -4.77
CA TRP A 232 0.85 7.29 -5.57
C TRP A 232 1.28 7.65 -6.99
N LEU A 233 0.56 8.59 -7.64
CA LEU A 233 0.92 9.09 -8.96
C LEU A 233 2.31 9.78 -8.93
N TRP A 234 2.55 10.64 -7.95
CA TRP A 234 3.78 11.41 -7.83
C TRP A 234 4.96 10.60 -7.30
N VAL A 235 4.74 9.66 -6.37
CA VAL A 235 5.77 8.75 -5.82
C VAL A 235 6.48 8.04 -6.97
N THR A 236 5.70 7.39 -7.82
CA THR A 236 6.25 6.58 -8.90
C THR A 236 6.80 7.44 -10.02
N LEU A 237 6.14 8.55 -10.36
CA LEU A 237 6.64 9.50 -11.37
C LEU A 237 8.00 10.06 -10.96
N ALA A 238 8.13 10.54 -9.72
CA ALA A 238 9.32 11.21 -9.24
C ALA A 238 10.54 10.28 -9.24
N PHE A 239 10.39 9.08 -8.68
CA PHE A 239 11.47 8.11 -8.64
C PHE A 239 11.84 7.61 -10.04
N SER A 240 10.84 7.31 -10.88
CA SER A 240 11.07 6.87 -12.26
C SER A 240 11.80 7.94 -13.08
N LEU A 241 11.38 9.20 -12.97
CA LEU A 241 12.02 10.33 -13.65
C LEU A 241 13.51 10.42 -13.28
N MET A 242 13.81 10.40 -11.99
CA MET A 242 15.19 10.57 -11.50
C MET A 242 16.08 9.36 -11.78
N SER A 243 15.57 8.14 -11.56
CA SER A 243 16.34 6.92 -11.86
C SER A 243 16.61 6.80 -13.35
N ARG A 244 15.62 7.11 -14.20
CA ARG A 244 15.86 7.18 -15.63
C ARG A 244 16.94 8.21 -15.89
N TRP A 245 16.85 9.45 -15.39
CA TRP A 245 17.91 10.46 -15.56
C TRP A 245 19.32 9.92 -15.31
N VAL A 246 19.54 9.17 -14.21
CA VAL A 246 20.81 8.48 -13.94
C VAL A 246 21.19 7.48 -15.05
N ARG A 247 20.24 6.63 -15.51
CA ARG A 247 20.48 5.70 -16.63
C ARG A 247 21.01 6.34 -17.92
N ASP A 248 20.63 7.58 -18.25
CA ASP A 248 21.17 8.23 -19.47
C ASP A 248 22.55 8.83 -19.24
N THR A 249 22.87 9.20 -18.00
CA THR A 249 24.09 9.96 -17.71
C THR A 249 25.26 9.06 -17.28
N ALA A 250 24.96 7.81 -16.89
CA ALA A 250 25.91 6.80 -16.44
C ALA A 250 26.69 6.03 -17.55
N PRO A 251 26.18 5.81 -18.78
CA PRO A 251 26.91 5.07 -19.81
C PRO A 251 28.30 5.66 -20.07
N GLY A 252 29.33 4.80 -20.06
CA GLY A 252 30.74 5.20 -20.21
C GLY A 252 31.34 5.91 -18.99
N ARG A 253 30.60 6.03 -17.88
CA ARG A 253 31.02 6.74 -16.66
C ARG A 253 30.60 5.96 -15.39
N PRO A 254 31.31 4.86 -15.05
CA PRO A 254 30.92 3.97 -13.95
C PRO A 254 30.74 4.66 -12.59
N VAL A 255 31.44 5.78 -12.34
CA VAL A 255 31.29 6.55 -11.09
C VAL A 255 29.90 7.17 -10.96
N ARG A 256 29.25 7.52 -12.07
CA ARG A 256 27.92 8.15 -12.07
C ARG A 256 26.79 7.20 -11.70
N GLU A 257 27.01 5.88 -11.77
CA GLU A 257 26.02 4.91 -11.29
C GLU A 257 25.76 5.06 -9.79
N TRP A 258 26.75 5.52 -9.01
CA TRP A 258 26.59 5.77 -7.58
C TRP A 258 25.65 6.94 -7.26
N LEU A 259 25.40 7.85 -8.22
CA LEU A 259 24.37 8.87 -8.08
C LEU A 259 22.98 8.26 -7.87
N GLN A 260 22.78 7.00 -8.27
CA GLN A 260 21.54 6.28 -8.02
C GLN A 260 21.19 6.21 -6.52
N LEU A 261 22.19 6.14 -5.63
CA LEU A 261 21.95 6.13 -4.18
C LEU A 261 21.43 7.48 -3.65
N LEU A 262 21.63 8.57 -4.39
CA LEU A 262 21.13 9.89 -4.04
C LEU A 262 19.73 10.16 -4.59
N VAL A 263 19.22 9.35 -5.52
CA VAL A 263 17.89 9.52 -6.15
C VAL A 263 16.71 9.66 -5.17
N PRO A 264 16.68 8.98 -4.00
CA PRO A 264 15.55 9.11 -3.08
C PRO A 264 15.28 10.56 -2.64
N ILE A 265 16.33 11.36 -2.48
CA ILE A 265 16.22 12.75 -1.99
C ILE A 265 15.50 13.66 -3.00
N PRO A 266 15.99 13.87 -4.24
CA PRO A 266 15.29 14.69 -5.23
C PRO A 266 13.94 14.09 -5.64
N ALA A 267 13.79 12.75 -5.63
CA ALA A 267 12.49 12.12 -5.89
C ALA A 267 11.47 12.49 -4.80
N TYR A 268 11.86 12.47 -3.53
CA TYR A 268 11.00 12.87 -2.43
C TYR A 268 10.63 14.36 -2.49
N VAL A 269 11.57 15.24 -2.86
CA VAL A 269 11.28 16.66 -3.11
C VAL A 269 10.26 16.85 -4.24
N ILE A 270 10.42 16.14 -5.37
CA ILE A 270 9.47 16.21 -6.49
C ILE A 270 8.09 15.71 -6.07
N LEU A 271 8.01 14.64 -5.26
CA LEU A 271 6.76 14.17 -4.67
C LEU A 271 6.08 15.27 -3.85
N LEU A 272 6.78 15.86 -2.88
CA LEU A 272 6.23 16.89 -2.01
C LEU A 272 5.73 18.10 -2.82
N VAL A 273 6.52 18.57 -3.80
CA VAL A 273 6.14 19.67 -4.69
C VAL A 273 4.94 19.29 -5.56
N GLY A 274 4.93 18.09 -6.15
CA GLY A 274 3.83 17.58 -6.95
C GLY A 274 2.53 17.44 -6.15
N MET A 275 2.64 17.23 -4.84
CA MET A 275 1.51 17.12 -3.93
C MET A 275 0.90 18.47 -3.53
N MET A 276 1.66 19.56 -3.61
CA MET A 276 1.21 20.90 -3.18
C MET A 276 -0.13 21.33 -3.81
N PRO A 277 -0.35 21.24 -5.14
CA PRO A 277 -1.62 21.67 -5.73
C PRO A 277 -2.82 20.95 -5.11
N PHE A 278 -2.71 19.63 -4.92
CA PHE A 278 -3.78 18.84 -4.30
C PHE A 278 -3.97 19.25 -2.83
N ALA A 279 -2.87 19.38 -2.07
CA ALA A 279 -2.90 19.75 -0.65
C ALA A 279 -3.54 21.12 -0.41
N TYR A 280 -3.31 22.09 -1.30
CA TYR A 280 -3.90 23.44 -1.21
C TYR A 280 -5.34 23.50 -1.70
N LEU A 281 -5.68 22.81 -2.79
CA LEU A 281 -7.03 22.87 -3.36
C LEU A 281 -8.04 22.01 -2.60
N ARG A 282 -7.64 20.85 -2.09
CA ARG A 282 -8.57 19.89 -1.46
C ARG A 282 -9.36 20.50 -0.30
N PRO A 283 -8.78 21.23 0.67
CA PRO A 283 -9.54 21.81 1.77
C PRO A 283 -10.59 22.83 1.35
N VAL A 284 -10.38 23.50 0.21
CA VAL A 284 -11.30 24.53 -0.30
C VAL A 284 -12.45 23.89 -1.09
N VAL A 285 -12.16 22.87 -1.90
CA VAL A 285 -13.16 22.32 -2.82
C VAL A 285 -13.87 21.08 -2.28
N ASP A 286 -13.21 20.26 -1.48
CA ASP A 286 -13.81 19.06 -0.88
C ASP A 286 -13.23 18.79 0.53
N PRO A 287 -13.70 19.54 1.54
CA PRO A 287 -13.19 19.43 2.91
C PRO A 287 -13.61 18.15 3.63
N ALA A 288 -14.57 17.39 3.09
CA ALA A 288 -15.11 16.19 3.74
C ALA A 288 -13.99 15.16 4.01
N PRO A 289 -13.97 14.46 5.16
CA PRO A 289 -12.93 13.49 5.47
C PRO A 289 -12.73 12.45 4.34
N GLY A 290 -11.47 12.28 3.91
CA GLY A 290 -11.12 11.44 2.76
C GLY A 290 -11.53 11.97 1.37
N GLY A 291 -12.18 13.14 1.30
CA GLY A 291 -12.60 13.82 0.07
C GLY A 291 -11.45 14.28 -0.82
N GLY A 292 -11.79 14.79 -2.00
CA GLY A 292 -10.87 15.17 -3.07
C GLY A 292 -10.82 14.18 -4.23
N LEU A 293 -11.77 13.22 -4.30
CA LEU A 293 -11.77 12.20 -5.36
C LEU A 293 -11.88 12.80 -6.76
N TRP A 294 -12.57 13.93 -6.92
CA TRP A 294 -12.66 14.63 -8.20
C TRP A 294 -11.32 15.31 -8.56
N LEU A 295 -10.60 15.90 -7.60
CA LEU A 295 -9.25 16.44 -7.80
C LEU A 295 -8.29 15.34 -8.24
N PHE A 296 -8.35 14.19 -7.54
CA PHE A 296 -7.60 13.02 -7.93
C PHE A 296 -8.00 12.54 -9.34
N GLY A 297 -9.29 12.55 -9.66
CA GLY A 297 -9.79 12.21 -11.00
C GLY A 297 -9.19 13.10 -12.10
N VAL A 298 -9.02 14.40 -11.84
CA VAL A 298 -8.34 15.33 -12.76
C VAL A 298 -6.86 14.97 -12.92
N SER A 299 -6.13 14.76 -11.81
CA SER A 299 -4.73 14.32 -11.85
C SER A 299 -4.57 13.00 -12.60
N LEU A 300 -5.42 12.01 -12.30
CA LEU A 300 -5.43 10.71 -12.94
C LEU A 300 -5.71 10.84 -14.44
N ALA A 301 -6.66 11.68 -14.85
CA ALA A 301 -6.96 11.92 -16.26
C ALA A 301 -5.74 12.50 -17.00
N ILE A 302 -5.06 13.49 -16.44
CA ILE A 302 -3.84 14.07 -17.02
C ILE A 302 -2.76 13.00 -17.18
N PHE A 303 -2.48 12.24 -16.12
CA PHE A 303 -1.51 11.15 -16.17
C PHE A 303 -1.91 10.08 -17.17
N ALA A 304 -3.19 9.74 -17.26
CA ALA A 304 -3.71 8.76 -18.19
C ALA A 304 -3.57 9.20 -19.64
N VAL A 305 -3.86 10.47 -20.01
CA VAL A 305 -3.67 10.89 -21.41
C VAL A 305 -2.19 10.96 -21.78
N LEU A 306 -1.31 11.36 -20.86
CA LEU A 306 0.14 11.36 -21.11
C LEU A 306 0.71 9.95 -21.20
N ALA A 307 0.27 9.04 -20.35
CA ALA A 307 0.61 7.61 -20.42
C ALA A 307 0.08 6.99 -21.72
N ALA A 308 -1.16 7.29 -22.08
CA ALA A 308 -1.79 6.85 -23.31
C ALA A 308 -0.98 7.30 -24.53
N TYR A 309 -0.69 8.59 -24.61
CA TYR A 309 0.15 9.15 -25.65
C TYR A 309 1.51 8.44 -25.69
N GLY A 310 2.15 8.20 -24.55
CA GLY A 310 3.42 7.47 -24.48
C GLY A 310 3.38 6.03 -25.00
N VAL A 311 2.28 5.30 -24.76
CA VAL A 311 2.11 3.89 -25.16
C VAL A 311 1.71 3.73 -26.64
N TRP A 312 0.91 4.65 -27.15
CA TRP A 312 0.32 4.56 -28.50
C TRP A 312 0.94 5.50 -29.53
N SER A 313 1.80 6.45 -29.13
CA SER A 313 2.54 7.30 -30.08
C SER A 313 3.39 6.48 -31.05
N PRO A 314 3.56 6.95 -32.31
CA PRO A 314 4.50 6.34 -33.25
C PRO A 314 5.95 6.52 -32.83
N ASP A 315 6.29 7.59 -32.08
CA ASP A 315 7.62 7.85 -31.56
C ASP A 315 7.90 6.93 -30.36
N ARG A 316 8.55 5.78 -30.62
CA ARG A 316 8.82 4.75 -29.61
C ARG A 316 10.29 4.40 -29.53
N ALA A 317 10.73 4.02 -28.33
CA ALA A 317 12.01 3.38 -28.13
C ALA A 317 11.91 1.88 -28.50
N PRO A 318 13.04 1.20 -28.77
CA PRO A 318 13.03 -0.25 -28.93
C PRO A 318 12.39 -0.91 -27.71
N ALA A 319 11.46 -1.85 -27.93
CA ALA A 319 10.76 -2.58 -26.87
C ALA A 319 11.65 -3.65 -26.20
N ASN A 320 12.94 -3.35 -26.01
CA ASN A 320 13.92 -4.24 -25.41
C ASN A 320 14.91 -3.43 -24.55
N GLY A 321 14.46 -3.06 -23.34
CA GLY A 321 15.28 -2.41 -22.31
C GLY A 321 16.09 -3.38 -21.43
N GLU A 322 16.23 -4.66 -21.80
CA GLU A 322 16.73 -5.72 -20.90
C GLU A 322 18.09 -5.44 -20.26
N ARG A 323 18.98 -4.74 -20.96
CA ARG A 323 20.33 -4.43 -20.48
C ARG A 323 20.36 -3.43 -19.32
N MET A 324 19.38 -2.54 -19.23
CA MET A 324 19.34 -1.47 -18.22
C MET A 324 18.15 -1.59 -17.27
N ALA A 325 17.36 -2.66 -17.38
CA ALA A 325 16.17 -2.81 -16.56
C ALA A 325 16.52 -3.35 -15.17
N MET A 326 15.86 -2.79 -14.14
CA MET A 326 15.97 -3.24 -12.75
C MET A 326 15.68 -4.74 -12.59
N LEU A 327 14.58 -5.19 -13.21
CA LEU A 327 14.04 -6.54 -13.03
C LEU A 327 13.91 -7.30 -14.35
N ASP A 328 13.79 -8.62 -14.26
CA ASP A 328 13.22 -9.40 -15.35
C ASP A 328 11.71 -9.15 -15.48
N LEU A 329 11.15 -9.31 -16.67
CA LEU A 329 9.70 -9.22 -16.85
C LEU A 329 8.94 -10.26 -16.03
N ARG A 330 9.49 -11.47 -15.87
CA ARG A 330 8.87 -12.51 -15.04
C ARG A 330 8.79 -12.05 -13.60
N VAL A 331 9.87 -11.52 -13.04
CA VAL A 331 9.89 -10.99 -11.67
C VAL A 331 8.86 -9.86 -11.52
N ALA A 332 8.86 -8.90 -12.46
CA ALA A 332 7.94 -7.76 -12.46
C ALA A 332 6.46 -8.16 -12.55
N SER A 333 6.12 -9.10 -13.43
CA SER A 333 4.74 -9.59 -13.56
C SER A 333 4.33 -10.46 -12.38
N THR A 334 5.20 -11.36 -11.91
CA THR A 334 4.90 -12.25 -10.78
C THR A 334 4.71 -11.46 -9.48
N SER A 335 5.51 -10.43 -9.20
CA SER A 335 5.33 -9.62 -7.98
C SER A 335 4.00 -8.89 -7.99
N ARG A 336 3.61 -8.28 -9.12
CA ARG A 336 2.31 -7.59 -9.26
C ARG A 336 1.13 -8.55 -9.10
N ILE A 337 1.17 -9.70 -9.76
CA ILE A 337 0.13 -10.73 -9.63
C ILE A 337 0.06 -11.23 -8.18
N ALA A 338 1.21 -11.44 -7.53
CA ALA A 338 1.25 -11.87 -6.13
C ALA A 338 0.59 -10.85 -5.19
N ILE A 339 0.84 -9.54 -5.39
CA ILE A 339 0.17 -8.48 -4.62
C ILE A 339 -1.35 -8.53 -4.82
N HIS A 340 -1.83 -8.57 -6.07
CA HIS A 340 -3.27 -8.69 -6.35
C HIS A 340 -3.88 -9.93 -5.70
N CYS A 341 -3.25 -11.09 -5.88
CA CYS A 341 -3.73 -12.36 -5.35
C CYS A 341 -3.74 -12.37 -3.82
N PHE A 342 -2.73 -11.79 -3.16
CA PHE A 342 -2.67 -11.69 -1.71
C PHE A 342 -3.87 -10.90 -1.15
N PHE A 343 -4.08 -9.68 -1.64
CA PHE A 343 -5.16 -8.83 -1.15
C PHE A 343 -6.54 -9.33 -1.55
N LEU A 344 -6.70 -9.88 -2.76
CA LEU A 344 -7.95 -10.52 -3.17
C LEU A 344 -8.27 -11.74 -2.29
N THR A 345 -7.26 -12.55 -1.95
CA THR A 345 -7.44 -13.68 -1.03
C THR A 345 -7.83 -13.19 0.36
N ALA A 346 -7.17 -12.15 0.88
CA ALA A 346 -7.51 -11.55 2.16
C ALA A 346 -8.96 -11.03 2.19
N LEU A 347 -9.40 -10.34 1.13
CA LEU A 347 -10.78 -9.86 0.98
C LEU A 347 -11.82 -10.99 1.07
N ILE A 348 -11.53 -12.14 0.44
CA ILE A 348 -12.44 -13.30 0.40
C ILE A 348 -12.39 -14.07 1.72
N VAL A 349 -11.19 -14.47 2.17
CA VAL A 349 -10.99 -15.34 3.34
C VAL A 349 -11.47 -14.68 4.63
N LEU A 350 -11.28 -13.37 4.75
CA LEU A 350 -11.72 -12.61 5.93
C LEU A 350 -13.20 -12.20 5.86
N GLY A 351 -13.95 -12.65 4.84
CA GLY A 351 -15.38 -12.41 4.74
C GLY A 351 -15.74 -10.93 4.54
N LEU A 352 -14.87 -10.15 3.89
CA LEU A 352 -15.08 -8.71 3.67
C LEU A 352 -15.98 -8.42 2.45
N VAL A 353 -16.17 -9.39 1.56
CA VAL A 353 -16.96 -9.24 0.33
C VAL A 353 -18.39 -8.74 0.59
N PRO A 354 -19.17 -9.27 1.55
CA PRO A 354 -20.52 -8.77 1.81
C PRO A 354 -20.56 -7.33 2.33
N GLN A 355 -19.47 -6.84 2.94
CA GLN A 355 -19.38 -5.50 3.51
C GLN A 355 -19.04 -4.45 2.43
N VAL A 356 -18.22 -4.84 1.45
CA VAL A 356 -17.73 -3.96 0.38
C VAL A 356 -17.71 -4.68 -0.98
N PRO A 357 -18.87 -5.07 -1.54
CA PRO A 357 -18.92 -5.90 -2.74
C PRO A 357 -18.30 -5.21 -3.97
N MET A 358 -18.39 -3.88 -4.04
CA MET A 358 -17.75 -3.12 -5.12
C MET A 358 -16.22 -3.22 -5.10
N LEU A 359 -15.61 -3.40 -3.93
CA LEU A 359 -14.16 -3.57 -3.81
C LEU A 359 -13.69 -4.88 -4.44
N LEU A 360 -14.51 -5.94 -4.38
CA LEU A 360 -14.24 -7.20 -5.10
C LEU A 360 -14.25 -6.97 -6.62
N VAL A 361 -15.23 -6.22 -7.12
CA VAL A 361 -15.31 -5.88 -8.55
C VAL A 361 -14.06 -5.12 -9.00
N VAL A 362 -13.66 -4.09 -8.25
CA VAL A 362 -12.45 -3.31 -8.55
C VAL A 362 -11.20 -4.20 -8.53
N ALA A 363 -11.01 -5.02 -7.49
CA ALA A 363 -9.86 -5.93 -7.39
C ALA A 363 -9.78 -6.93 -8.55
N LEU A 364 -10.92 -7.51 -8.96
CA LEU A 364 -10.98 -8.45 -10.09
C LEU A 364 -10.72 -7.74 -11.44
N LEU A 365 -11.22 -6.51 -11.63
CA LEU A 365 -10.95 -5.74 -12.84
C LEU A 365 -9.46 -5.38 -12.96
N LEU A 366 -8.83 -4.96 -11.88
CA LEU A 366 -7.41 -4.59 -11.86
C LEU A 366 -6.51 -5.82 -12.08
N LEU A 367 -6.81 -6.96 -11.44
CA LEU A 367 -6.13 -8.22 -11.73
C LEU A 367 -6.38 -8.67 -13.18
N GLY A 368 -7.61 -8.55 -13.67
CA GLY A 368 -7.98 -8.86 -15.05
C GLY A 368 -7.23 -8.01 -16.08
N ALA A 369 -6.91 -6.76 -15.75
CA ALA A 369 -6.16 -5.83 -16.61
C ALA A 369 -4.67 -6.23 -16.80
N GLU A 370 -4.10 -7.06 -15.92
CA GLU A 370 -2.74 -7.59 -16.09
C GLU A 370 -2.63 -8.47 -17.35
N LEU A 371 -3.72 -9.13 -17.76
CA LEU A 371 -3.73 -10.01 -18.94
C LEU A 371 -3.62 -9.25 -20.28
N PRO A 372 -4.46 -8.26 -20.62
CA PRO A 372 -4.27 -7.46 -21.82
C PRO A 372 -2.95 -6.68 -21.80
N LEU A 373 -2.50 -6.22 -20.62
CA LEU A 373 -1.18 -5.61 -20.47
C LEU A 373 -0.05 -6.58 -20.87
N ALA A 374 -0.07 -7.80 -20.36
CA ALA A 374 0.93 -8.83 -20.70
C ALA A 374 0.90 -9.19 -22.20
N ARG A 375 -0.28 -9.26 -22.81
CA ARG A 375 -0.42 -9.47 -24.26
C ARG A 375 0.18 -8.31 -25.06
N LEU A 376 -0.09 -7.07 -24.66
CA LEU A 376 0.48 -5.89 -25.29
C LEU A 376 2.01 -5.88 -25.21
N VAL A 377 2.57 -6.13 -24.02
CA VAL A 377 4.03 -6.22 -23.82
C VAL A 377 4.64 -7.29 -24.73
N ARG A 378 4.03 -8.48 -24.81
CA ARG A 378 4.51 -9.57 -25.68
C ARG A 378 4.51 -9.15 -27.15
N ALA A 379 3.40 -8.62 -27.63
CA ALA A 379 3.26 -8.18 -29.03
C ALA A 379 4.30 -7.10 -29.40
N ARG A 380 4.58 -6.14 -28.49
CA ARG A 380 5.61 -5.09 -28.73
C ARG A 380 7.02 -5.67 -28.83
N ARG A 381 7.36 -6.65 -27.99
CA ARG A 381 8.67 -7.32 -28.01
C ARG A 381 8.87 -8.13 -29.28
N GLU A 382 7.87 -8.92 -29.67
CA GLU A 382 7.91 -9.74 -30.89
C GLU A 382 8.07 -8.88 -32.14
N ALA A 383 7.35 -7.76 -32.25
CA ALA A 383 7.48 -6.82 -33.35
C ALA A 383 8.90 -6.22 -33.45
N THR A 384 9.52 -5.91 -32.32
CA THR A 384 10.90 -5.39 -32.27
C THR A 384 11.92 -6.45 -32.69
N ALA A 385 11.76 -7.69 -32.22
CA ALA A 385 12.63 -8.81 -32.59
C ALA A 385 12.54 -9.15 -34.09
N PHE A 386 11.33 -9.13 -34.66
CA PHE A 386 11.11 -9.33 -36.09
C PHE A 386 11.76 -8.22 -36.92
N GLY A 387 11.60 -6.95 -36.52
CA GLY A 387 12.24 -5.81 -37.18
C GLY A 387 13.77 -5.92 -37.19
N ALA A 388 14.38 -6.29 -36.05
CA ALA A 388 15.83 -6.49 -35.95
C ALA A 388 16.32 -7.64 -36.86
N SER A 389 15.59 -8.76 -36.89
CA SER A 389 15.93 -9.92 -37.74
C SER A 389 15.86 -9.59 -39.23
N ARG A 390 14.89 -8.78 -39.65
CA ARG A 390 14.75 -8.33 -41.04
C ARG A 390 15.90 -7.41 -41.46
N ALA A 391 16.25 -6.45 -40.60
CA ALA A 391 17.35 -5.52 -40.85
C ALA A 391 18.72 -6.23 -41.02
N MET A 392 18.98 -7.27 -40.23
CA MET A 392 20.21 -8.08 -40.38
C MET A 392 20.26 -8.81 -41.72
N ARG A 393 19.15 -9.39 -42.19
CA ARG A 393 19.10 -10.08 -43.48
C ARG A 393 19.31 -9.12 -44.65
N THR A 394 18.68 -7.95 -44.62
CA THR A 394 18.86 -6.94 -45.69
C THR A 394 20.27 -6.34 -45.70
N GLY A 395 20.86 -6.11 -44.52
CA GLY A 395 22.25 -5.64 -44.41
C GLY A 395 23.27 -6.68 -44.90
N SER A 396 23.03 -7.97 -44.64
CA SER A 396 23.87 -9.06 -45.14
C SER A 396 23.81 -9.22 -46.66
N LEU A 397 22.65 -8.97 -47.28
CA LEU A 397 22.51 -9.03 -48.75
C LEU A 397 23.15 -7.82 -49.43
N ALA A 398 23.07 -6.63 -48.84
CA ALA A 398 23.72 -5.42 -49.38
C ALA A 398 25.25 -5.54 -49.39
N ASN A 399 25.84 -6.28 -48.44
CA ASN A 399 27.29 -6.46 -48.32
C ASN A 399 27.86 -7.59 -49.20
N GLN A 400 27.00 -8.42 -49.82
CA GLN A 400 27.42 -9.50 -50.73
C GLN A 400 27.42 -9.07 -52.21
N GLY A 401 26.94 -7.86 -52.54
CA GLY A 401 26.85 -7.35 -53.91
C GLY A 401 27.98 -6.39 -54.34
N THR A 402 28.99 -6.18 -53.49
CA THR A 402 30.11 -5.25 -53.74
C THR A 402 31.48 -5.95 -53.71
N GLY A 403 31.50 -7.27 -53.88
CA GLY A 403 32.73 -8.09 -53.94
C GLY A 403 33.14 -8.43 -55.35
#